data_AF-A0A5D2Y4A3-F1
#
_entry.id   AF-A0A5D2Y4A3-F1
#
_cell.length_a   1.000
_cell.length_b   1.000
_cell.length_c   1.000
_cell.angle_alpha   90.00
_cell.angle_beta   90.00
_cell.angle_gamma   90.00
#
_symmetry.space_group_name_H-M   'P 1'
#
loop_
_entity.id
_entity.type
_entity.pdbx_description
1 polymer ?
#
loop_
_entity_poly.entity_id
_entity_poly.type
_entity_poly.pdbx_seq_one_letter_code
_entity_poly.pdbx_strand_id
1 'polypeptide(L)'
;MVKRKLGKGGFGQVFVRRRVNGGNERVTGSAAMEVALKFEHRNSKGCNDGPPYEWQVYNALGGSHGVHKVHYKGKQGDYDVMV
;
A
#
# COMPACT_ATOMS: atom_id res chain seq x y z
N MET A 1 9.05 -8.89 -7.01
CA MET A 1 10.25 -8.04 -6.81
C MET A 1 9.81 -6.58 -6.74
N VAL A 2 10.35 -5.78 -5.81
CA VAL A 2 10.11 -4.32 -5.79
C VAL A 2 10.89 -3.70 -6.95
N LYS A 3 10.25 -2.86 -7.77
CA LYS A 3 10.87 -2.32 -8.99
C LYS A 3 11.58 -0.99 -8.71
N ARG A 4 10.81 0.06 -8.46
CA ARG A 4 11.33 1.43 -8.27
C ARG A 4 10.52 2.20 -7.25
N LYS A 5 11.12 3.24 -6.68
CA LYS A 5 10.43 4.18 -5.80
C LYS A 5 9.51 5.08 -6.61
N LEU A 6 8.28 5.24 -6.14
CA LEU A 6 7.30 6.17 -6.70
C LEU A 6 7.31 7.51 -5.95
N GLY A 7 7.54 7.49 -4.64
CA GLY A 7 7.55 8.72 -3.84
C GLY A 7 7.90 8.50 -2.38
N LYS A 8 7.98 9.61 -1.64
CA LYS A 8 8.14 9.67 -0.18
C LYS A 8 7.14 10.67 0.38
N GLY A 9 6.33 10.24 1.34
CA GLY A 9 5.45 11.10 2.13
C GLY A 9 5.98 11.28 3.56
N GLY A 10 5.25 12.00 4.39
CA GLY A 10 5.61 12.20 5.81
C GLY A 10 5.68 10.90 6.61
N PHE A 11 4.83 9.93 6.27
CA PHE A 11 4.70 8.66 6.99
C PHE A 11 5.51 7.51 6.41
N GLY A 12 6.11 7.66 5.21
CA GLY A 12 6.73 6.51 4.58
C GLY A 12 7.13 6.68 3.13
N GLN A 13 7.50 5.56 2.53
CA GLN A 13 7.97 5.46 1.16
C GLN A 13 7.04 4.58 0.34
N VAL A 14 6.79 4.97 -0.91
CA VAL A 14 5.95 4.23 -1.84
C VAL A 14 6.80 3.73 -2.99
N PHE A 15 6.62 2.47 -3.34
CA PHE A 15 7.29 1.80 -4.45
C PHE A 15 6.27 1.16 -5.38
N VAL A 16 6.67 0.88 -6.62
CA VAL A 16 5.90 0.01 -7.50
C VAL A 16 6.41 -1.41 -7.40
N ARG A 17 5.48 -2.36 -7.28
CA ARG A 17 5.76 -3.80 -7.30
C ARG A 17 4.97 -4.44 -8.43
N ARG A 18 5.62 -5.34 -9.17
CA ARG A 18 4.93 -6.26 -10.08
C ARG A 18 4.53 -7.52 -9.29
N ARG A 19 3.28 -7.96 -9.44
CA ARG A 19 2.82 -9.22 -8.86
C ARG A 19 3.64 -10.39 -9.41
N VAL A 20 3.88 -11.38 -8.56
CA VAL A 20 4.67 -12.57 -8.94
C VAL A 20 3.77 -13.60 -9.63
N ASN A 21 2.55 -13.78 -9.11
CA ASN A 21 1.55 -14.69 -9.66
C ASN A 21 0.25 -13.92 -9.94
N GLY A 22 -0.33 -14.18 -11.10
CA GLY A 22 -1.57 -13.54 -11.55
C GLY A 22 -1.45 -12.06 -11.88
N GLY A 23 -2.41 -11.56 -12.67
CA GLY A 23 -2.49 -10.17 -13.10
C GLY A 23 -2.51 -10.03 -14.61
N ASN A 24 -3.19 -8.99 -15.09
CA ASN A 24 -3.29 -8.65 -16.51
C ASN A 24 -2.77 -7.22 -16.71
N GLU A 25 -1.91 -7.02 -17.72
CA GLU A 25 -1.32 -5.70 -18.04
C GLU A 25 -2.38 -4.63 -18.35
N ARG A 26 -3.56 -5.04 -18.81
CA ARG A 26 -4.63 -4.11 -19.21
C ARG A 26 -5.69 -3.88 -18.13
N VAL A 27 -5.57 -4.49 -16.95
CA VAL A 27 -6.62 -4.47 -15.92
C VAL A 27 -6.16 -3.69 -14.70
N THR A 28 -7.05 -2.85 -14.16
CA THR A 28 -6.86 -2.13 -12.89
C THR A 28 -7.50 -2.89 -11.72
N GLY A 29 -7.13 -2.55 -10.49
CA GLY A 29 -7.70 -3.14 -9.28
C GLY A 29 -7.21 -4.57 -8.98
N SER A 30 -8.13 -5.48 -8.64
CA SER A 30 -7.78 -6.81 -8.09
C SER A 30 -6.96 -7.71 -9.00
N ALA A 31 -6.92 -7.44 -10.30
CA ALA A 31 -6.10 -8.16 -11.27
C ALA A 31 -4.98 -7.29 -11.86
N ALA A 32 -4.65 -6.15 -11.24
CA ALA A 32 -3.56 -5.30 -11.70
C ALA A 32 -2.21 -6.00 -11.65
N MET A 33 -1.44 -5.85 -12.72
CA MET A 33 -0.06 -6.35 -12.83
C MET A 33 0.91 -5.57 -11.95
N GLU A 34 0.69 -4.25 -11.85
CA GLU A 34 1.48 -3.34 -11.04
C GLU A 34 0.65 -2.76 -9.89
N VAL A 35 1.23 -2.78 -8.69
CA VAL A 35 0.60 -2.29 -7.46
C VAL A 35 1.55 -1.32 -6.76
N ALA A 36 0.96 -0.34 -6.07
CA ALA A 36 1.69 0.49 -5.15
C ALA A 36 1.99 -0.32 -3.88
N LEU A 37 3.19 -0.15 -3.33
CA LEU A 37 3.62 -0.78 -2.09
C LEU A 37 4.12 0.34 -1.17
N LYS A 38 3.38 0.59 -0.10
CA LYS A 38 3.71 1.61 0.90
C LYS A 38 4.34 0.95 2.12
N PHE A 39 5.46 1.52 2.56
CA PHE A 39 6.14 1.17 3.81
C PHE A 39 6.15 2.38 4.72
N GLU A 40 5.56 2.24 5.90
CA GLU A 40 5.63 3.23 6.97
C GLU A 40 6.50 2.67 8.08
N HIS A 41 7.60 3.35 8.39
CA HIS A 41 8.48 2.94 9.48
C HIS A 41 7.88 3.42 10.80
N ARG A 42 7.91 2.58 11.85
CA ARG A 42 7.34 2.91 13.19
C ARG A 42 7.89 4.20 13.80
N ASN A 43 9.13 4.56 13.47
CA ASN A 43 9.74 5.81 13.94
C ASN A 43 9.51 7.01 13.00
N SER A 44 8.66 6.88 11.98
CA SER A 44 8.29 8.01 11.11
C SER A 44 7.45 9.03 11.87
N LYS A 45 7.57 10.31 11.51
CA LYS A 45 6.79 11.37 12.15
C LYS A 45 5.29 11.09 12.00
N GLY A 46 4.59 11.07 13.15
CA GLY A 46 3.15 10.82 13.22
C GLY A 46 2.75 9.35 13.07
N CYS A 47 3.70 8.41 13.16
CA CYS A 47 3.39 6.99 13.33
C CYS A 47 3.08 6.72 14.81
N ASN A 48 1.98 6.00 15.07
CA ASN A 48 1.56 5.59 16.42
C ASN A 48 1.83 4.09 16.59
N ASP A 49 1.82 3.58 17.83
CA ASP A 49 2.00 2.14 18.16
C ASP A 49 0.82 1.24 17.71
N GLY A 50 0.17 1.58 16.60
CA GLY A 50 -0.99 0.89 16.07
C GLY A 50 -1.05 0.96 14.54
N PRO A 51 -2.01 0.25 13.92
CA PRO A 51 -2.22 0.33 12.48
C PRO A 51 -2.43 1.79 12.02
N PRO A 52 -1.84 2.21 10.88
CA PRO A 52 -2.01 3.56 10.37
C PRO A 52 -3.49 3.96 10.24
N TYR A 53 -3.84 5.20 10.61
CA TYR A 53 -5.22 5.70 10.52
C TYR A 53 -5.80 5.58 9.10
N GLU A 54 -4.95 5.76 8.08
CA GLU A 54 -5.29 5.58 6.66
C GLU A 54 -5.93 4.20 6.39
N TRP A 55 -5.56 3.16 7.13
CA TRP A 55 -6.15 1.83 6.96
C TRP A 55 -7.63 1.79 7.32
N GLN A 56 -8.05 2.54 8.35
CA GLN A 56 -9.45 2.62 8.75
C GLN A 56 -10.27 3.35 7.69
N VAL A 57 -9.73 4.44 7.13
CA VAL A 57 -10.36 5.20 6.05
C VAL A 57 -10.62 4.30 4.83
N TYR A 58 -9.63 3.51 4.41
CA TYR A 58 -9.83 2.58 3.30
C TYR A 58 -10.80 1.42 3.62
N ASN A 59 -10.93 1.03 4.88
CA ASN A 59 -11.93 0.01 5.25
C ASN A 59 -13.35 0.59 5.15
N ALA A 60 -13.55 1.85 5.53
CA ALA A 60 -14.84 2.51 5.46
C ALA A 60 -15.24 2.89 4.02
N LEU A 61 -14.27 3.32 3.20
CA LEU A 61 -14.52 3.81 1.84
C LEU A 61 -14.30 2.75 0.75
N GLY A 62 -13.83 1.55 1.12
CA GLY A 62 -13.44 0.50 0.19
C GLY A 62 -14.57 0.14 -0.79
N GLY A 63 -14.25 0.11 -2.08
CA GLY A 63 -15.21 -0.20 -3.15
C GLY A 63 -15.91 1.03 -3.76
N SER A 64 -15.67 2.22 -3.21
CA SER A 64 -16.15 3.48 -3.81
C SER A 64 -15.35 3.85 -5.06
N HIS A 65 -16.04 4.43 -6.06
CA HIS A 65 -15.39 4.90 -7.28
C HIS A 65 -14.36 5.98 -6.95
N GLY A 66 -13.16 5.89 -7.55
CA GLY A 66 -12.06 6.83 -7.30
C GLY A 66 -11.22 6.56 -6.04
N VAL A 67 -11.63 5.61 -5.18
CA VAL A 67 -10.84 5.19 -4.01
C VAL A 67 -9.97 3.99 -4.38
N HIS A 68 -8.68 4.06 -4.08
CA HIS A 68 -7.77 2.94 -4.33
C HIS A 68 -8.18 1.70 -3.53
N LYS A 69 -8.27 0.55 -4.21
CA LYS A 69 -8.52 -0.73 -3.56
C LYS A 69 -7.25 -1.22 -2.87
N VAL A 70 -7.35 -1.46 -1.56
CA VAL A 70 -6.27 -2.08 -0.79
C VAL A 70 -6.39 -3.60 -0.86
N HIS A 71 -5.31 -4.25 -1.28
CA HIS A 71 -5.18 -5.70 -1.43
C HIS A 71 -4.55 -6.36 -0.20
N TYR A 72 -3.69 -5.65 0.52
CA TYR A 72 -3.02 -6.17 1.69
C TYR A 72 -2.69 -5.07 2.69
N LYS A 73 -2.82 -5.40 3.98
CA LYS A 73 -2.39 -4.59 5.12
C LYS A 73 -1.74 -5.53 6.14
N GLY A 74 -0.57 -5.17 6.65
CA GLY A 74 0.09 -5.97 7.68
C GLY A 74 1.40 -5.38 8.15
N LYS A 75 2.01 -6.03 9.15
CA LYS A 75 3.30 -5.64 9.72
C LYS A 75 4.41 -6.54 9.20
N GLN A 76 5.53 -5.95 8.80
CA GLN A 76 6.76 -6.66 8.42
C GLN A 76 7.93 -6.02 9.16
N GLY A 77 8.39 -6.65 10.24
CA GLY A 77 9.38 -6.06 11.15
C GLY A 77 8.88 -4.71 11.70
N ASP A 78 9.71 -3.68 11.55
CA ASP A 78 9.43 -2.31 12.00
C ASP A 78 8.63 -1.47 11.00
N TYR A 79 8.06 -2.11 9.98
CA TYR A 79 7.26 -1.45 8.96
C TYR A 79 5.80 -1.90 8.99
N ASP A 80 4.90 -0.93 8.94
CA ASP A 80 3.53 -1.13 8.49
C ASP A 80 3.51 -1.09 6.96
N VAL A 81 2.92 -2.12 6.35
CA VAL A 81 2.93 -2.37 4.91
C VAL A 81 1.52 -2.36 4.35
N MET A 82 1.32 -1.64 3.25
CA MET A 82 0.06 -1.62 2.50
C MET A 82 0.30 -1.81 1.00
N VAL A 83 -0.57 -2.59 0.36
CA VAL A 83 -0.60 -2.85 -1.09
C VAL A 83 -1.97 -2.55 -1.66
#